data_AF-A0A956N850-F1
#
_entry.id   AF-A0A956N850-F1
#
_cell.length_a   1.000
_cell.length_b   1.000
_cell.length_c   1.000
_cell.angle_alpha   90.00
_cell.angle_beta   90.00
_cell.angle_gamma   90.00
#
_symmetry.space_group_name_H-M   'P 1'
#
loop_
_entity.id
_entity.type
_entity.pdbx_description
1 polymer ?
#
loop_
_entity_poly.entity_id
_entity_poly.type
_entity_poly.pdbx_seq_one_letter_code
_entity_poly.pdbx_strand_id
1 'polypeptide(L)'
;CGLAAHALFPAIPVAGWGVIHALAAFAFVWFEGYGVFERAMKWAIGLMFVTIVGSALLQPPPVGEALRGLAITVPPGSTVLLLGVVGGVGGTLTLLSYNYWMQEKGWRGAGWIRAVRADLGVGYALTGVFGVALTLLAATVLHPQGIRIEGSQGVLALAQVLGQRFGGLGEKVFLVGFWGAVATSVLGVWQGVPYLFADFVDKLRSGENVGVATRGKIYRGYLAFLTFPPMLILALGKPVWVVVVYAAVGSLFMPVLAATLLVLNNRRSHGTLRNGWATNLALVLCLALFAFLAWQELRAKLG
;
A
#
# COMPACT_ATOMS: atom_id res chain seq x y z
N CYS A 1 5.90 7.08 -8.92
CA CYS A 1 5.53 7.97 -10.03
C CYS A 1 6.74 8.55 -10.74
N GLY A 2 7.62 9.29 -10.04
CA GLY A 2 8.76 9.97 -10.67
C GLY A 2 9.65 9.09 -11.55
N LEU A 3 9.99 7.90 -11.07
CA LEU A 3 10.81 6.93 -11.81
C LEU A 3 10.13 6.45 -13.12
N ALA A 4 8.86 6.05 -13.03
CA ALA A 4 8.10 5.56 -14.17
C ALA A 4 7.90 6.65 -15.23
N ALA A 5 7.57 7.86 -14.78
CA ALA A 5 7.39 9.01 -15.66
C ALA A 5 8.71 9.43 -16.31
N HIS A 6 9.84 9.38 -15.59
CA HIS A 6 11.15 9.64 -16.17
C HIS A 6 11.53 8.59 -17.22
N ALA A 7 11.23 7.31 -16.98
CA ALA A 7 11.49 6.25 -17.95
C ALA A 7 10.69 6.42 -19.25
N LEU A 8 9.43 6.89 -19.13
CA LEU A 8 8.58 7.19 -20.30
C LEU A 8 8.94 8.52 -20.98
N PHE A 9 9.31 9.52 -20.18
CA PHE A 9 9.57 10.90 -20.60
C PHE A 9 10.84 11.44 -19.90
N PRO A 10 12.03 11.17 -20.46
CA PRO A 10 13.31 11.44 -19.82
C PRO A 10 13.67 12.93 -19.74
N ALA A 11 12.87 13.82 -20.34
CA ALA A 11 13.10 15.27 -20.37
C ALA A 11 13.13 15.94 -18.98
N ILE A 12 12.50 15.33 -17.97
CA ILE A 12 12.45 15.85 -16.60
C ILE A 12 13.09 14.83 -15.66
N PRO A 13 13.97 15.23 -14.71
CA PRO A 13 14.57 14.31 -13.76
C PRO A 13 13.52 13.67 -12.85
N VAL A 14 13.85 12.51 -12.28
CA VAL A 14 12.98 11.74 -11.37
C VAL A 14 12.40 12.60 -10.24
N ALA A 15 13.20 13.49 -9.65
CA ALA A 15 12.76 14.40 -8.60
C ALA A 15 11.71 15.41 -9.10
N GLY A 16 11.93 15.99 -10.29
CA GLY A 16 10.99 16.92 -10.91
C GLY A 16 9.65 16.25 -11.23
N TRP A 17 9.68 15.05 -11.80
CA TRP A 17 8.46 14.25 -11.97
C TRP A 17 7.80 13.89 -10.63
N GLY A 18 8.58 13.63 -9.58
CA GLY A 18 8.07 13.43 -8.22
C GLY A 18 7.26 14.62 -7.71
N VAL A 19 7.79 15.84 -7.84
CA VAL A 19 7.11 17.09 -7.46
C VAL A 19 5.83 17.29 -8.29
N ILE A 20 5.91 17.11 -9.61
CA ILE A 20 4.73 17.24 -10.50
C ILE A 20 3.60 16.32 -10.05
N HIS A 21 3.90 15.05 -9.76
CA HIS A 21 2.87 14.10 -9.34
C HIS A 21 2.31 14.41 -7.95
N ALA A 22 3.14 14.88 -7.01
CA ALA A 22 2.66 15.29 -5.69
C ALA A 22 1.74 16.51 -5.78
N LEU A 23 2.07 17.50 -6.61
CA LEU A 23 1.21 18.65 -6.90
C LEU A 23 -0.09 18.23 -7.62
N ALA A 24 -0.01 17.31 -8.57
CA ALA A 24 -1.18 16.78 -9.25
C ALA A 24 -2.11 16.03 -8.29
N ALA A 25 -1.55 15.19 -7.41
CA ALA A 25 -2.32 14.50 -6.36
C ALA A 25 -2.97 15.48 -5.39
N PHE A 26 -2.23 16.51 -4.96
CA PHE A 26 -2.75 17.59 -4.12
C PHE A 26 -3.91 18.31 -4.80
N ALA A 27 -3.74 18.79 -6.03
CA ALA A 27 -4.78 19.49 -6.77
C ALA A 27 -6.01 18.61 -6.98
N PHE A 28 -5.81 17.36 -7.38
CA PHE A 28 -6.89 16.39 -7.58
C PHE A 28 -7.71 16.21 -6.30
N VAL A 29 -7.08 15.90 -5.16
CA VAL A 29 -7.81 15.71 -3.89
C VAL A 29 -8.39 17.03 -3.35
N TRP A 30 -7.77 18.17 -3.66
CA TRP A 30 -8.23 19.48 -3.18
C TRP A 30 -9.54 19.93 -3.83
N PHE A 31 -9.68 19.68 -5.13
CA PHE A 31 -10.82 20.12 -5.94
C PHE A 31 -11.89 19.04 -6.09
N GLU A 32 -11.51 17.77 -6.20
CA GLU A 32 -12.43 16.68 -6.51
C GLU A 32 -13.08 16.05 -5.28
N GLY A 33 -14.32 15.59 -5.45
CA GLY A 33 -15.05 14.83 -4.43
C GLY A 33 -14.74 13.34 -4.45
N TYR A 34 -15.18 12.61 -3.39
CA TYR A 34 -14.96 11.18 -3.25
C TYR A 34 -15.39 10.36 -4.49
N GLY A 35 -16.51 10.68 -5.12
CA GLY A 35 -17.00 9.94 -6.29
C GLY A 35 -16.08 10.02 -7.52
N VAL A 36 -15.42 11.17 -7.75
CA VAL A 36 -14.42 11.32 -8.83
C VAL A 36 -13.15 10.57 -8.47
N PHE A 37 -12.70 10.70 -7.22
CA PHE A 37 -11.57 9.93 -6.69
C PHE A 37 -11.77 8.42 -6.83
N GLU A 38 -12.93 7.89 -6.43
CA GLU A 38 -13.22 6.45 -6.49
C GLU A 38 -13.16 5.94 -7.94
N ARG A 39 -13.73 6.69 -8.90
CA ARG A 39 -13.68 6.32 -10.32
C ARG A 39 -12.26 6.34 -10.86
N ALA A 40 -11.48 7.37 -10.56
CA ALA A 40 -10.08 7.45 -10.99
C ALA A 40 -9.25 6.28 -10.43
N MET A 41 -9.44 5.95 -9.15
CA MET A 41 -8.80 4.80 -8.51
C MET A 41 -9.20 3.48 -9.17
N LYS A 42 -10.49 3.24 -9.44
CA LYS A 42 -10.95 2.02 -10.14
C LYS A 42 -10.30 1.87 -11.51
N TRP A 43 -10.23 2.95 -12.29
CA TRP A 43 -9.57 2.94 -13.59
C TRP A 43 -8.08 2.64 -13.48
N ALA A 44 -7.36 3.32 -12.59
CA ALA A 44 -5.93 3.10 -12.41
C ALA A 44 -5.60 1.71 -11.85
N ILE A 45 -6.44 1.17 -10.95
CA ILE A 45 -6.35 -0.21 -10.44
C ILE A 45 -6.60 -1.21 -11.57
N GLY A 46 -7.63 -1.01 -12.39
CA GLY A 46 -7.90 -1.87 -13.55
C GLY A 46 -6.73 -1.87 -14.53
N LEU A 47 -6.19 -0.69 -14.85
CA LEU A 47 -5.03 -0.51 -15.71
C LEU A 47 -3.80 -1.24 -15.16
N MET A 48 -3.40 -0.98 -13.92
CA MET A 48 -2.21 -1.61 -13.32
C MET A 48 -2.37 -3.13 -13.21
N PHE A 49 -3.59 -3.61 -12.95
CA PHE A 49 -3.87 -5.04 -12.85
C PHE A 49 -3.74 -5.72 -14.21
N VAL A 50 -4.41 -5.21 -15.25
CA VAL A 50 -4.36 -5.77 -16.61
C VAL A 50 -2.93 -5.79 -17.13
N THR A 51 -2.20 -4.70 -16.96
CA THR A 51 -0.83 -4.57 -17.47
C THR A 51 0.16 -5.47 -16.73
N ILE A 52 0.20 -5.45 -15.39
CA ILE A 52 1.19 -6.21 -14.61
C ILE A 52 0.84 -7.69 -14.57
N VAL A 53 -0.41 -8.04 -14.29
CA VAL A 53 -0.85 -9.44 -14.29
C VAL A 53 -0.78 -10.00 -15.71
N GLY A 54 -1.18 -9.23 -16.73
CA GLY A 54 -1.00 -9.62 -18.12
C GLY A 54 0.46 -9.88 -18.48
N SER A 55 1.39 -9.02 -18.06
CA SER A 55 2.84 -9.20 -18.28
C SER A 55 3.38 -10.48 -17.62
N ALA A 56 2.87 -10.83 -16.44
CA ALA A 56 3.22 -12.07 -15.75
C ALA A 56 2.63 -13.32 -16.43
N LEU A 57 1.38 -13.25 -16.91
CA LEU A 57 0.72 -14.35 -17.62
C LEU A 57 1.36 -14.65 -18.97
N LEU A 58 1.93 -13.64 -19.64
CA LEU A 58 2.72 -13.82 -20.87
C LEU A 58 4.10 -14.45 -20.61
N GLN A 59 4.51 -14.56 -19.34
CA GLN A 59 5.79 -15.16 -18.92
C GLN A 59 5.55 -16.15 -17.79
N PRO A 60 4.79 -17.24 -18.06
CA PRO A 60 4.46 -18.20 -17.03
C PRO A 60 5.76 -18.86 -16.51
N PRO A 61 5.96 -18.93 -15.19
CA PRO A 61 7.05 -19.71 -14.62
C PRO A 61 6.88 -21.20 -15.00
N PRO A 62 7.97 -21.99 -15.00
CA PRO A 62 7.85 -23.44 -15.06
C PRO A 62 6.93 -23.94 -13.93
N VAL A 63 5.89 -24.70 -14.28
CA VAL A 63 4.84 -25.13 -13.32
C VAL A 63 5.45 -25.85 -12.09
N GLY A 64 6.50 -26.65 -12.30
CA GLY A 64 7.20 -27.33 -11.21
C GLY A 64 7.89 -26.38 -10.23
N GLU A 65 8.44 -25.26 -10.71
CA GLU A 65 9.06 -24.24 -9.86
C GLU A 65 8.02 -23.39 -9.13
N ALA A 66 6.93 -23.04 -9.82
CA ALA A 66 5.80 -22.34 -9.20
C ALA A 66 5.18 -23.16 -8.07
N LEU A 67 5.00 -24.47 -8.26
CA LEU A 67 4.49 -25.37 -7.24
C LEU A 67 5.48 -25.57 -6.07
N ARG A 68 6.79 -25.62 -6.34
CA ARG A 68 7.81 -25.64 -5.28
C ARG A 68 7.81 -24.35 -4.47
N GLY A 69 7.52 -23.20 -5.09
CA GLY A 69 7.36 -21.92 -4.41
C GLY A 69 6.20 -21.86 -3.41
N LEU A 70 5.24 -22.79 -3.50
CA LEU A 70 4.15 -22.92 -2.51
C LEU A 70 4.61 -23.67 -1.24
N ALA A 71 5.77 -24.34 -1.28
CA ALA A 71 6.32 -24.96 -0.09
C ALA A 71 6.71 -23.89 0.93
N ILE A 72 6.25 -24.05 2.18
CA ILE A 72 6.58 -23.13 3.28
C ILE A 72 8.03 -23.41 3.71
N THR A 73 8.97 -22.83 2.97
CA THR A 73 10.39 -22.84 3.31
C THR A 73 10.87 -21.42 3.47
N VAL A 74 11.63 -21.15 4.53
CA VAL A 74 12.27 -19.85 4.77
C VAL A 74 13.76 -20.00 4.46
N PRO A 75 14.23 -19.49 3.30
CA PRO A 75 15.65 -19.51 2.99
C PRO A 75 16.50 -18.79 4.05
N PRO A 76 17.70 -19.29 4.40
CA PRO A 76 18.61 -18.59 5.29
C PRO A 76 18.86 -17.15 4.80
N GLY A 77 18.75 -16.17 5.70
CA GLY A 77 18.95 -14.75 5.37
C GLY A 77 17.75 -14.02 4.72
N SER A 78 16.65 -14.71 4.46
CA SER A 78 15.43 -14.10 3.85
C SER A 78 14.42 -13.57 4.85
N THR A 79 14.62 -13.80 6.15
CA THR A 79 13.67 -13.45 7.22
C THR A 79 13.31 -11.97 7.15
N VAL A 80 14.29 -11.06 7.10
CA VAL A 80 14.03 -9.61 7.03
C VAL A 80 13.20 -9.22 5.80
N LEU A 81 13.45 -9.85 4.64
CA LEU A 81 12.70 -9.60 3.41
C LEU A 81 11.24 -10.08 3.52
N LEU A 82 11.04 -11.30 4.03
CA LEU A 82 9.71 -11.87 4.27
C LEU A 82 8.91 -10.99 5.23
N LEU A 83 9.54 -10.49 6.29
CA LEU A 83 8.92 -9.57 7.24
C LEU A 83 8.63 -8.21 6.63
N GLY A 84 9.51 -7.71 5.77
CA GLY A 84 9.27 -6.51 4.98
C GLY A 84 8.04 -6.62 4.08
N VAL A 85 7.82 -7.80 3.46
CA VAL A 85 6.62 -8.06 2.64
C VAL A 85 5.37 -8.14 3.51
N VAL A 86 5.40 -8.90 4.60
CA VAL A 86 4.24 -9.04 5.52
C VAL A 86 3.87 -7.70 6.14
N GLY A 87 4.85 -6.97 6.66
CA GLY A 87 4.67 -5.65 7.26
C GLY A 87 4.32 -4.56 6.24
N GLY A 88 4.86 -4.63 5.02
CA GLY A 88 4.59 -3.65 3.97
C GLY A 88 3.18 -3.72 3.40
N VAL A 89 2.62 -4.92 3.26
CA VAL A 89 1.26 -5.12 2.72
C VAL A 89 0.20 -4.94 3.81
N GLY A 90 0.44 -5.52 4.98
CA GLY A 90 -0.53 -5.52 6.07
C GLY A 90 -0.47 -4.27 6.94
N GLY A 91 0.66 -3.56 7.02
CA GLY A 91 1.01 -2.84 8.25
C GLY A 91 0.66 -1.37 8.40
N THR A 92 -0.02 -0.78 7.42
CA THR A 92 -0.09 0.68 7.32
C THR A 92 -1.28 1.30 8.05
N LEU A 93 -1.06 2.49 8.63
CA LEU A 93 -2.09 3.38 9.18
C LEU A 93 -3.24 3.63 8.18
N THR A 94 -2.94 3.63 6.89
CA THR A 94 -3.92 3.89 5.83
C THR A 94 -5.01 2.84 5.70
N LEU A 95 -4.91 1.68 6.36
CA LEU A 95 -6.02 0.74 6.47
C LEU A 95 -7.25 1.37 7.14
N LEU A 96 -7.04 2.31 8.07
CA LEU A 96 -8.14 3.02 8.72
C LEU A 96 -8.86 3.98 7.77
N SER A 97 -8.22 4.40 6.68
CA SER A 97 -8.82 5.29 5.67
C SER A 97 -10.09 4.69 5.06
N TYR A 98 -10.16 3.36 4.96
CA TYR A 98 -11.32 2.65 4.45
C TYR A 98 -12.60 2.97 5.24
N ASN A 99 -12.49 3.22 6.56
CA ASN A 99 -13.63 3.61 7.38
C ASN A 99 -14.28 4.91 6.91
N TYR A 100 -13.48 5.89 6.47
CA TYR A 100 -14.00 7.15 5.95
C TYR A 100 -14.57 6.98 4.54
N TRP A 101 -13.99 6.14 3.71
CA TRP A 101 -14.54 5.81 2.39
C TRP A 101 -15.89 5.10 2.47
N MET A 102 -16.09 4.22 3.45
CA MET A 102 -17.41 3.66 3.75
C MET A 102 -18.40 4.75 4.14
N GLN A 103 -17.99 5.73 4.95
CA GLN A 103 -18.86 6.85 5.34
C GLN A 103 -19.22 7.74 4.14
N GLU A 104 -18.27 8.02 3.25
CA GLU A 104 -18.48 8.76 1.99
C GLU A 104 -19.47 8.03 1.07
N LYS A 105 -19.44 6.68 1.05
CA LYS A 105 -20.43 5.85 0.34
C LYS A 105 -21.80 5.78 1.04
N GLY A 106 -21.94 6.35 2.23
CA GLY A 106 -23.14 6.24 3.04
C GLY A 106 -23.37 4.83 3.62
N TRP A 107 -22.34 3.96 3.63
CA TRP A 107 -22.43 2.62 4.21
C TRP A 107 -22.42 2.71 5.73
N ARG A 108 -23.62 2.89 6.31
CA ARG A 108 -23.83 3.09 7.75
C ARG A 108 -24.70 1.98 8.34
N GLY A 109 -24.28 1.47 9.50
CA GLY A 109 -25.02 0.46 10.26
C GLY A 109 -24.76 -0.99 9.84
N ALA A 110 -25.34 -1.92 10.59
CA ALA A 110 -25.05 -3.35 10.50
C ALA A 110 -25.45 -4.00 9.17
N GLY A 111 -26.43 -3.43 8.46
CA GLY A 111 -26.94 -3.98 7.19
C GLY A 111 -25.88 -4.07 6.08
N TRP A 112 -24.86 -3.20 6.13
CA TRP A 112 -23.79 -3.17 5.13
C TRP A 112 -22.65 -4.17 5.39
N ILE A 113 -22.66 -4.91 6.50
CA ILE A 113 -21.52 -5.77 6.88
C ILE A 113 -21.19 -6.82 5.82
N ARG A 114 -22.20 -7.36 5.13
CA ARG A 114 -22.00 -8.33 4.04
C ARG A 114 -21.34 -7.69 2.83
N ALA A 115 -21.80 -6.49 2.44
CA ALA A 115 -21.22 -5.73 1.33
C ALA A 115 -19.77 -5.33 1.63
N VAL A 116 -19.50 -4.85 2.85
CA VAL A 116 -18.15 -4.50 3.31
C VAL A 116 -17.20 -5.72 3.27
N ARG A 117 -17.65 -6.88 3.75
CA ARG A 117 -16.86 -8.11 3.70
C ARG A 117 -16.59 -8.57 2.27
N ALA A 118 -17.58 -8.45 1.37
CA ALA A 118 -17.41 -8.77 -0.03
C ALA A 118 -16.42 -7.82 -0.71
N ASP A 119 -16.56 -6.51 -0.49
CA ASP A 119 -15.68 -5.48 -1.03
C ASP A 119 -14.22 -5.68 -0.57
N LEU A 120 -13.99 -5.89 0.72
CA LEU A 120 -12.68 -6.23 1.26
C LEU A 120 -12.17 -7.57 0.73
N GLY A 121 -13.03 -8.59 0.64
CA GLY A 121 -12.65 -9.90 0.12
C GLY A 121 -12.16 -9.84 -1.33
N VAL A 122 -12.88 -9.12 -2.20
CA VAL A 122 -12.47 -8.89 -3.59
C VAL A 122 -11.18 -8.07 -3.64
N GLY A 123 -11.08 -6.98 -2.86
CA GLY A 123 -9.88 -6.13 -2.81
C GLY A 123 -8.62 -6.89 -2.39
N TYR A 124 -8.70 -7.68 -1.32
CA TYR A 124 -7.58 -8.50 -0.86
C TYR A 124 -7.26 -9.67 -1.80
N ALA A 125 -8.25 -10.30 -2.43
CA ALA A 125 -8.01 -11.33 -3.43
C ALA A 125 -7.25 -10.79 -4.64
N LEU A 126 -7.69 -9.64 -5.19
CA LEU A 126 -6.99 -8.97 -6.28
C LEU A 126 -5.57 -8.54 -5.88
N THR A 127 -5.39 -8.05 -4.65
CA THR A 127 -4.07 -7.70 -4.11
C THR A 127 -3.15 -8.92 -4.02
N GLY A 128 -3.68 -10.08 -3.58
CA GLY A 128 -2.96 -11.34 -3.55
C GLY A 128 -2.54 -11.81 -4.93
N VAL A 129 -3.45 -11.81 -5.90
CA VAL A 129 -3.16 -12.14 -7.31
C VAL A 129 -2.09 -11.21 -7.87
N PHE A 130 -2.21 -9.92 -7.62
CA PHE A 130 -1.23 -8.93 -8.07
C PHE A 130 0.16 -9.17 -7.45
N GLY A 131 0.22 -9.46 -6.14
CA GLY A 131 1.46 -9.79 -5.44
C GLY A 131 2.14 -11.03 -6.02
N VAL A 132 1.37 -12.12 -6.21
CA VAL A 132 1.87 -13.35 -6.84
C VAL A 132 2.38 -13.07 -8.26
N ALA A 133 1.61 -12.34 -9.08
CA ALA A 133 2.01 -11.99 -10.44
C ALA A 133 3.33 -11.21 -10.47
N LEU A 134 3.49 -10.23 -9.58
CA LEU A 134 4.72 -9.44 -9.49
C LEU A 134 5.91 -10.29 -9.02
N THR A 135 5.71 -11.18 -8.04
CA THR A 135 6.75 -12.12 -7.58
C THR A 135 7.18 -13.07 -8.69
N LEU A 136 6.23 -13.63 -9.45
CA LEU A 136 6.53 -14.51 -10.57
C LEU A 136 7.26 -13.78 -11.69
N LEU A 137 6.84 -12.55 -12.00
CA LEU A 137 7.51 -11.71 -12.98
C LEU A 137 8.95 -11.40 -12.53
N ALA A 138 9.16 -11.02 -11.28
CA ALA A 138 10.50 -10.80 -10.73
C ALA A 138 11.37 -12.07 -10.78
N ALA A 139 10.81 -13.23 -10.39
CA ALA A 139 11.52 -14.50 -10.40
C ALA A 139 11.91 -14.96 -11.80
N THR A 140 10.99 -14.89 -12.77
CA THR A 140 11.24 -15.36 -14.15
C THR A 140 12.15 -14.43 -14.95
N VAL A 141 12.12 -13.13 -14.66
CA VAL A 141 12.85 -12.12 -15.44
C VAL A 141 14.20 -11.78 -14.84
N LEU A 142 14.28 -11.59 -13.51
CA LEU A 142 15.48 -11.04 -12.87
C LEU A 142 16.42 -12.13 -12.35
N HIS A 143 15.88 -13.25 -11.85
CA HIS A 143 16.69 -14.33 -11.28
C HIS A 143 17.65 -14.98 -12.31
N PRO A 144 17.24 -15.28 -13.56
CA PRO A 144 18.14 -15.90 -14.54
C PRO A 144 19.28 -14.98 -15.00
N GLN A 145 19.11 -13.66 -14.87
CA GLN A 145 20.09 -12.67 -15.30
C GLN A 145 21.10 -12.31 -14.20
N GLY A 146 20.97 -12.90 -13.00
CA GLY A 146 21.84 -12.60 -11.85
C GLY A 146 21.75 -11.14 -11.38
N ILE A 147 20.72 -10.40 -11.80
CA ILE A 147 20.55 -8.99 -11.46
C ILE A 147 20.12 -8.91 -9.99
N ARG A 148 21.03 -8.45 -9.13
CA ARG A 148 20.69 -8.07 -7.76
C ARG A 148 19.86 -6.78 -7.81
N ILE A 149 18.63 -6.86 -7.32
CA ILE A 149 17.73 -5.70 -7.26
C ILE A 149 18.20 -4.77 -6.15
N GLU A 150 18.86 -3.68 -6.52
CA GLU A 150 19.15 -2.58 -5.59
C GLU A 150 18.21 -1.40 -5.85
N GLY A 151 17.26 -1.20 -4.91
CA GLY A 151 16.33 -0.08 -4.91
C GLY A 151 15.45 0.00 -6.16
N SER A 152 15.35 1.20 -6.74
CA SER A 152 14.48 1.49 -7.89
C SER A 152 14.92 0.85 -9.21
N GLN A 153 16.11 0.27 -9.29
CA GLN A 153 16.66 -0.25 -10.55
C GLN A 153 15.97 -1.54 -11.01
N GLY A 154 15.44 -2.35 -10.09
CA GLY A 154 14.79 -3.62 -10.44
C GLY A 154 13.55 -3.44 -11.31
N VAL A 155 12.78 -2.38 -11.11
CA VAL A 155 11.59 -2.10 -11.93
C VAL A 155 11.96 -1.69 -13.35
N LEU A 156 13.03 -0.91 -13.51
CA LEU A 156 13.52 -0.53 -14.84
C LEU A 156 14.11 -1.73 -15.57
N ALA A 157 14.81 -2.62 -14.86
CA ALA A 157 15.30 -3.87 -15.43
C ALA A 157 14.14 -4.75 -15.93
N LEU A 158 13.06 -4.90 -15.14
CA LEU A 158 11.85 -5.60 -15.58
C LEU A 158 11.26 -5.00 -16.86
N ALA A 159 11.14 -3.67 -16.91
CA ALA A 159 10.62 -2.94 -18.06
C ALA A 159 11.47 -3.19 -19.30
N GLN A 160 12.80 -3.13 -19.18
CA GLN A 160 13.75 -3.37 -20.28
C GLN A 160 13.66 -4.79 -20.81
N VAL A 161 13.60 -5.81 -19.94
CA VAL A 161 13.50 -7.21 -20.40
C VAL A 161 12.16 -7.46 -21.08
N LEU A 162 11.08 -6.88 -20.58
CA LEU A 162 9.78 -6.88 -21.26
C LEU A 162 9.87 -6.19 -22.63
N GLY A 163 10.62 -5.10 -22.73
CA GLY A 163 10.93 -4.41 -23.98
C GLY A 163 11.71 -5.28 -24.97
N GLN A 164 12.70 -6.04 -24.51
CA GLN A 164 13.48 -6.95 -25.34
C GLN A 164 12.63 -8.11 -25.89
N ARG A 165 11.67 -8.60 -25.10
CA ARG A 165 10.81 -9.74 -25.48
C ARG A 165 9.61 -9.35 -26.34
N PHE A 166 8.95 -8.25 -26.00
CA PHE A 166 7.68 -7.83 -26.61
C PHE A 166 7.79 -6.51 -27.39
N GLY A 167 9.02 -6.06 -27.66
CA GLY A 167 9.31 -4.77 -28.29
C GLY A 167 9.02 -3.58 -27.39
N GLY A 168 9.25 -2.37 -27.90
CA GLY A 168 9.08 -1.13 -27.12
C GLY A 168 7.65 -0.89 -26.60
N LEU A 169 6.64 -1.59 -27.12
CA LEU A 169 5.29 -1.56 -26.55
C LEU A 169 5.21 -2.29 -25.21
N GLY A 170 5.88 -3.44 -25.06
CA GLY A 170 5.88 -4.20 -23.81
C GLY A 170 6.48 -3.41 -22.64
N GLU A 171 7.60 -2.74 -22.89
CA GLU A 171 8.24 -1.84 -21.92
C GLU A 171 7.29 -0.72 -21.48
N LYS A 172 6.68 -0.02 -22.44
CA LYS A 172 5.76 1.10 -22.16
C LYS A 172 4.53 0.65 -21.40
N VAL A 173 3.92 -0.47 -21.79
CA VAL A 173 2.74 -1.04 -21.12
C VAL A 173 3.05 -1.39 -19.67
N PHE A 174 4.20 -2.01 -19.41
CA PHE A 174 4.63 -2.31 -18.04
C PHE A 174 4.91 -1.04 -17.22
N LEU A 175 5.60 -0.05 -17.79
CA LEU A 175 5.88 1.22 -17.11
C LEU A 175 4.60 1.99 -16.77
N VAL A 176 3.59 1.97 -17.65
CA VAL A 176 2.26 2.55 -17.39
C VAL A 176 1.54 1.79 -16.27
N GLY A 177 1.64 0.46 -16.26
CA GLY A 177 1.13 -0.37 -15.17
C GLY A 177 1.75 -0.07 -13.83
N PHE A 178 3.09 -0.04 -13.79
CA PHE A 178 3.85 0.33 -12.61
C PHE A 178 3.55 1.77 -12.15
N TRP A 179 3.40 2.70 -13.09
CA TRP A 179 2.96 4.06 -12.79
C TRP A 179 1.59 4.04 -12.10
N GLY A 180 0.61 3.29 -12.61
CA GLY A 180 -0.72 3.14 -12.00
C GLY A 180 -0.65 2.60 -10.57
N ALA A 181 0.19 1.60 -10.32
CA ALA A 181 0.41 1.05 -8.97
C ALA A 181 0.96 2.09 -7.98
N VAL A 182 1.96 2.87 -8.39
CA VAL A 182 2.51 3.90 -7.49
C VAL A 182 1.58 5.11 -7.38
N ALA A 183 0.89 5.49 -8.45
CA ALA A 183 -0.03 6.62 -8.47
C ALA A 183 -1.24 6.39 -7.55
N THR A 184 -1.84 5.19 -7.60
CA THR A 184 -2.94 4.81 -6.70
C THR A 184 -2.51 4.77 -5.24
N SER A 185 -1.29 4.29 -4.95
CA SER A 185 -0.73 4.34 -3.59
C SER A 185 -0.56 5.77 -3.08
N VAL A 186 -0.05 6.69 -3.90
CA VAL A 186 0.11 8.11 -3.51
C VAL A 186 -1.26 8.78 -3.31
N LEU A 187 -2.17 8.62 -4.26
CA LEU A 187 -3.51 9.21 -4.20
C LEU A 187 -4.31 8.68 -3.00
N GLY A 188 -4.20 7.39 -2.68
CA GLY A 188 -4.86 6.80 -1.51
C GLY A 188 -4.39 7.42 -0.19
N VAL A 189 -3.10 7.72 -0.06
CA VAL A 189 -2.53 8.40 1.12
C VAL A 189 -2.98 9.87 1.17
N TRP A 190 -2.91 10.58 0.04
CA TRP A 190 -3.29 11.99 -0.07
C TRP A 190 -4.76 12.22 0.25
N GLN A 191 -5.61 11.26 -0.10
CA GLN A 191 -7.02 11.34 0.21
C GLN A 191 -7.27 10.85 1.66
N GLY A 192 -6.73 9.69 2.05
CA GLY A 192 -7.15 9.00 3.28
C GLY A 192 -6.58 9.59 4.58
N VAL A 193 -5.29 9.93 4.62
CA VAL A 193 -4.64 10.38 5.87
C VAL A 193 -5.19 11.72 6.38
N PRO A 194 -5.53 12.70 5.53
CA PRO A 194 -6.18 13.92 6.01
C PRO A 194 -7.54 13.67 6.69
N TYR A 195 -8.29 12.60 6.36
CA TYR A 195 -9.48 12.22 7.14
C TYR A 195 -9.12 11.84 8.56
N LEU A 196 -8.13 10.96 8.73
CA LEU A 196 -7.67 10.50 10.04
C LEU A 196 -7.24 11.67 10.91
N PHE A 197 -6.47 12.60 10.33
CA PHE A 197 -6.01 13.77 11.06
C PHE A 197 -7.15 14.72 11.43
N ALA A 198 -8.05 15.01 10.48
CA ALA A 198 -9.18 15.89 10.74
C ALA A 198 -10.11 15.34 11.83
N ASP A 199 -10.48 14.05 11.73
CA ASP A 199 -11.30 13.36 12.74
C ASP A 199 -10.63 13.36 14.12
N PHE A 200 -9.32 13.10 14.19
CA PHE A 200 -8.57 13.16 15.44
C PHE A 200 -8.59 14.54 16.08
N VAL A 201 -8.32 15.60 15.31
CA VAL A 201 -8.32 16.98 15.82
C VAL A 201 -9.71 17.44 16.22
N ASP A 202 -10.74 17.12 15.44
CA ASP A 202 -12.12 17.48 15.76
C ASP A 202 -12.61 16.79 17.03
N LYS A 203 -12.25 15.51 17.23
CA LYS A 203 -12.51 14.79 18.48
C LYS A 203 -11.82 15.42 19.68
N LEU A 204 -10.57 15.84 19.55
CA LEU A 204 -9.84 16.52 20.62
C LEU A 204 -10.46 17.88 20.99
N ARG A 205 -11.04 18.59 20.01
CA ARG A 205 -11.60 19.93 20.22
C ARG A 205 -13.04 19.92 20.72
N SER A 206 -13.88 19.06 20.16
CA SER A 206 -15.32 19.07 20.39
C SER A 206 -15.80 17.92 21.28
N GLY A 207 -15.04 16.83 21.39
CA GLY A 207 -15.49 15.61 22.06
C GLY A 207 -16.57 14.84 21.29
N GLU A 208 -17.04 15.34 20.15
CA GLU A 208 -18.12 14.75 19.37
C GLU A 208 -17.60 14.01 18.12
N ASN A 209 -18.33 12.98 17.71
CA ASN A 209 -18.14 12.34 16.40
C ASN A 209 -18.89 13.15 15.33
N VAL A 210 -18.32 14.28 14.94
CA VAL A 210 -18.79 15.04 13.78
C VAL A 210 -18.12 14.46 12.53
N GLY A 211 -18.88 14.14 11.49
CA GLY A 211 -18.31 13.64 10.24
C GLY A 211 -17.27 14.60 9.66
N VAL A 212 -16.22 14.07 9.02
CA VAL A 212 -15.11 14.90 8.52
C VAL A 212 -15.54 15.77 7.33
N ALA A 213 -15.36 17.07 7.44
CA ALA A 213 -15.54 18.00 6.33
C ALA A 213 -14.26 18.08 5.47
N THR A 214 -14.26 17.44 4.31
CA THR A 214 -13.13 17.42 3.36
C THR A 214 -12.76 18.80 2.81
N ARG A 215 -13.73 19.72 2.76
CA ARG A 215 -13.50 21.14 2.41
C ARG A 215 -13.10 22.02 3.60
N GLY A 216 -13.09 21.44 4.80
CA GLY A 216 -12.73 22.11 6.04
C GLY A 216 -11.24 22.45 6.13
N LYS A 217 -10.92 23.44 6.97
CA LYS A 217 -9.55 23.97 7.14
C LYS A 217 -8.57 22.92 7.66
N ILE A 218 -9.00 22.02 8.54
CA ILE A 218 -8.13 21.02 9.16
C ILE A 218 -7.70 19.96 8.14
N TYR A 219 -8.67 19.39 7.41
CA TYR A 219 -8.39 18.44 6.33
C TYR A 219 -7.47 19.05 5.27
N ARG A 220 -7.83 20.23 4.76
CA ARG A 220 -7.07 20.92 3.71
C ARG A 220 -5.69 21.39 4.17
N GLY A 221 -5.58 21.87 5.40
CA GLY A 221 -4.30 22.23 6.01
C GLY A 221 -3.37 21.03 6.11
N TYR A 222 -3.88 19.87 6.55
CA TYR A 222 -3.08 18.65 6.61
C TYR A 222 -2.73 18.10 5.23
N LEU A 223 -3.63 18.18 4.24
CA LEU A 223 -3.34 17.83 2.86
C LEU A 223 -2.18 18.67 2.27
N ALA A 224 -2.15 19.98 2.57
CA ALA A 224 -1.02 20.84 2.20
C ALA A 224 0.25 20.45 2.94
N PHE A 225 0.17 20.19 4.26
CA PHE A 225 1.29 19.72 5.06
C PHE A 225 1.83 18.35 4.62
N LEU A 226 0.99 17.48 4.10
CA LEU A 226 1.40 16.19 3.52
C LEU A 226 2.14 16.38 2.20
N THR A 227 1.86 17.48 1.48
CA THR A 227 2.37 17.72 0.12
C THR A 227 3.69 18.49 0.11
N PHE A 228 3.75 19.65 0.74
CA PHE A 228 4.85 20.61 0.53
C PHE A 228 6.13 20.32 1.36
N PRO A 229 6.06 20.07 2.67
CA PRO A 229 7.23 19.74 3.48
C PRO A 229 8.08 18.57 2.95
N PRO A 230 7.50 17.44 2.51
CA PRO A 230 8.31 16.34 1.96
C PRO A 230 9.04 16.69 0.66
N MET A 231 8.60 17.72 -0.08
CA MET A 231 9.31 18.18 -1.28
C MET A 231 10.66 18.81 -0.92
N LEU A 232 10.77 19.47 0.24
CA LEU A 232 12.06 20.02 0.72
C LEU A 232 13.05 18.89 1.01
N ILE A 233 12.55 17.74 1.45
CA ILE A 233 13.35 16.54 1.71
C ILE A 233 13.91 15.94 0.41
N LEU A 234 13.22 16.11 -0.72
CA LEU A 234 13.75 15.71 -2.04
C LEU A 234 15.00 16.52 -2.40
N ALA A 235 15.07 17.80 -2.02
CA ALA A 235 16.26 18.64 -2.23
C ALA A 235 17.46 18.18 -1.38
N LEU A 236 17.21 17.50 -0.26
CA LEU A 236 18.23 16.95 0.64
C LEU A 236 18.78 15.58 0.20
N GLY A 237 18.38 15.06 -0.96
CA GLY A 237 19.05 13.91 -1.58
C GLY A 237 18.72 12.53 -0.99
N LYS A 238 17.43 12.25 -0.71
CA LYS A 238 16.91 10.97 -0.18
C LYS A 238 17.51 10.58 1.18
N PRO A 239 17.03 11.13 2.30
CA PRO A 239 17.42 10.62 3.60
C PRO A 239 16.85 9.22 3.79
N VAL A 240 17.66 8.20 3.51
CA VAL A 240 17.33 6.78 3.74
C VAL A 240 16.79 6.58 5.16
N TRP A 241 17.29 7.32 6.13
CA TRP A 241 16.82 7.31 7.51
C TRP A 241 15.34 7.66 7.67
N VAL A 242 14.76 8.57 6.86
CA VAL A 242 13.32 8.91 6.93
C VAL A 242 12.47 7.71 6.53
N VAL A 243 12.89 6.99 5.49
CA VAL A 243 12.20 5.76 5.04
C VAL A 243 12.30 4.67 6.09
N VAL A 244 13.48 4.51 6.70
CA VAL A 244 13.72 3.53 7.77
C VAL A 244 12.88 3.84 9.00
N VAL A 245 12.86 5.10 9.46
CA VAL A 245 12.04 5.55 10.59
C VAL A 245 10.55 5.37 10.29
N TYR A 246 10.10 5.75 9.09
CA TYR A 246 8.71 5.54 8.66
C TYR A 246 8.33 4.05 8.67
N ALA A 247 9.18 3.17 8.12
CA ALA A 247 8.94 1.74 8.11
C ALA A 247 8.90 1.14 9.53
N ALA A 248 9.80 1.59 10.41
CA ALA A 248 9.85 1.14 11.80
C ALA A 248 8.63 1.60 12.60
N VAL A 249 8.20 2.85 12.46
CA VAL A 249 6.98 3.35 13.13
C VAL A 249 5.74 2.69 12.54
N GLY A 250 5.70 2.50 11.22
CA GLY A 250 4.62 1.83 10.52
C GLY A 250 4.44 0.37 10.96
N SER A 251 5.52 -0.38 11.15
CA SER A 251 5.43 -1.77 11.59
C SER A 251 4.81 -1.94 12.99
N LEU A 252 4.97 -0.94 13.87
CA LEU A 252 4.35 -0.92 15.20
C LEU A 252 2.84 -0.67 15.17
N PHE A 253 2.30 -0.17 14.06
CA PHE A 253 0.87 0.12 13.96
C PHE A 253 0.00 -1.15 13.99
N MET A 254 0.45 -2.22 13.33
CA MET A 254 -0.28 -3.50 13.30
C MET A 254 -0.58 -4.11 14.66
N PRO A 255 0.41 -4.32 15.54
CA PRO A 255 0.13 -4.91 16.85
C PRO A 255 -0.79 -4.01 17.67
N VAL A 256 -0.65 -2.68 17.59
CA VAL A 256 -1.55 -1.74 18.26
C VAL A 256 -2.98 -1.87 17.74
N LEU A 257 -3.16 -1.90 16.41
CA LEU A 257 -4.46 -2.07 15.78
C LEU A 257 -5.08 -3.43 16.15
N ALA A 258 -4.30 -4.51 16.08
CA ALA A 258 -4.77 -5.85 16.38
C ALA A 258 -5.24 -5.98 17.85
N ALA A 259 -4.45 -5.46 18.80
CA ALA A 259 -4.82 -5.42 20.21
C ALA A 259 -6.09 -4.57 20.43
N THR A 260 -6.16 -3.40 19.78
CA THR A 260 -7.31 -2.50 19.90
C THR A 260 -8.59 -3.16 19.37
N LEU A 261 -8.53 -3.80 18.20
CA LEU A 261 -9.68 -4.52 17.63
C LEU A 261 -10.07 -5.73 18.47
N LEU A 262 -9.11 -6.45 19.04
CA LEU A 262 -9.38 -7.58 19.93
C LEU A 262 -10.12 -7.12 21.19
N VAL A 263 -9.74 -5.98 21.77
CA VAL A 263 -10.40 -5.41 22.95
C VAL A 263 -11.77 -4.83 22.60
N LEU A 264 -11.84 -3.93 21.62
CA LEU A 264 -13.07 -3.20 21.29
C LEU A 264 -14.16 -4.12 20.74
N ASN A 265 -13.84 -4.97 19.77
CA ASN A 265 -14.85 -5.79 19.09
C ASN A 265 -15.31 -7.02 19.91
N ASN A 266 -14.68 -7.30 21.06
CA ASN A 266 -15.17 -8.31 21.99
C ASN A 266 -16.02 -7.73 23.13
N ARG A 267 -16.17 -6.40 23.23
CA ARG A 267 -17.06 -5.75 24.22
C ARG A 267 -18.52 -6.14 23.97
N ARG A 268 -19.30 -6.23 25.05
CA ARG A 268 -20.73 -6.60 25.01
C ARG A 268 -21.58 -5.62 24.19
N SER A 269 -21.15 -4.35 24.08
CA SER A 269 -21.83 -3.28 23.33
C SER A 269 -22.04 -3.56 21.84
N HIS A 270 -21.27 -4.48 21.25
CA HIS A 270 -21.35 -4.79 19.82
C HIS A 270 -22.31 -5.95 19.47
N GLY A 271 -22.96 -6.59 20.45
CA GLY A 271 -24.02 -7.58 20.23
C GLY A 271 -23.64 -8.68 19.22
N THR A 272 -24.35 -8.70 18.09
CA THR A 272 -24.15 -9.67 16.99
C THR A 272 -22.98 -9.34 16.05
N LEU A 273 -22.36 -8.17 16.17
CA LEU A 273 -21.21 -7.73 15.38
C LEU A 273 -19.86 -8.00 16.08
N ARG A 274 -19.87 -8.79 17.16
CA ARG A 274 -18.65 -9.18 17.88
C ARG A 274 -17.75 -10.04 17.01
N ASN A 275 -16.46 -10.03 17.31
CA ASN A 275 -15.51 -10.91 16.63
C ASN A 275 -15.90 -12.38 16.84
N GLY A 276 -15.87 -13.16 15.76
CA GLY A 276 -15.94 -14.61 15.84
C GLY A 276 -14.63 -15.20 16.35
N TRP A 277 -14.65 -16.48 16.73
CA TRP A 277 -13.46 -17.19 17.21
C TRP A 277 -12.31 -17.17 16.19
N ALA A 278 -12.61 -17.32 14.90
CA ALA A 278 -11.61 -17.28 13.83
C ALA A 278 -10.94 -15.90 13.71
N THR A 279 -11.71 -14.82 13.84
CA THR A 279 -11.18 -13.45 13.85
C THR A 279 -10.30 -13.22 15.08
N ASN A 280 -10.73 -13.68 16.25
CA ASN A 280 -9.93 -13.58 17.47
C ASN A 280 -8.61 -14.36 17.36
N LEU A 281 -8.66 -15.58 16.83
CA LEU A 281 -7.47 -16.39 16.58
C LEU A 281 -6.50 -15.67 15.63
N ALA A 282 -6.99 -15.12 14.52
CA ALA A 282 -6.16 -14.39 13.57
C ALA A 282 -5.50 -13.14 14.20
N LEU A 283 -6.23 -12.37 15.02
CA LEU A 283 -5.70 -11.21 15.73
C LEU A 283 -4.63 -11.63 16.77
N VAL A 284 -4.86 -12.71 17.51
CA VAL A 284 -3.88 -13.25 18.47
C VAL A 284 -2.62 -13.75 17.77
N LEU A 285 -2.77 -14.46 16.65
CA LEU A 285 -1.62 -14.91 15.83
C LEU A 285 -0.85 -13.72 15.26
N CYS A 286 -1.53 -12.66 14.83
CA CYS A 286 -0.90 -11.41 14.41
C CYS A 286 -0.06 -10.81 15.56
N LEU A 287 -0.63 -10.68 16.76
CA LEU A 287 0.11 -10.19 17.93
C LEU A 287 1.30 -11.07 18.29
N ALA A 288 1.13 -12.39 18.27
CA ALA A 288 2.19 -13.35 18.56
C ALA A 288 3.34 -13.25 17.54
N LEU A 289 3.01 -13.13 16.25
CA LEU A 289 3.98 -12.92 15.19
C LEU A 289 4.78 -11.64 15.46
N PHE A 290 4.13 -10.48 15.59
CA PHE A 290 4.83 -9.21 15.81
C PHE A 290 5.64 -9.18 17.11
N ALA A 291 5.15 -9.83 18.19
CA ALA A 291 5.91 -9.97 19.43
C ALA A 291 7.18 -10.82 19.23
N PHE A 292 7.08 -11.92 18.47
CA PHE A 292 8.23 -12.74 18.10
C PHE A 292 9.25 -11.95 17.26
N LEU A 293 8.80 -11.10 16.34
CA LEU A 293 9.70 -10.25 15.53
C LEU A 293 10.41 -9.20 16.36
N ALA A 294 9.67 -8.52 17.24
CA ALA A 294 10.26 -7.57 18.18
C ALA A 294 11.31 -8.25 19.08
N TRP A 295 11.03 -9.47 19.54
CA TRP A 295 11.99 -10.26 20.31
C TRP A 295 13.24 -10.62 19.51
N GLN A 296 13.10 -11.08 18.26
CA GLN A 296 14.24 -11.39 17.41
C GLN A 296 15.12 -10.16 17.16
N GLU A 297 14.51 -9.02 16.86
CA GLU A 297 15.23 -7.76 16.62
C GLU A 297 15.96 -7.29 17.88
N LEU A 298 15.32 -7.41 19.05
CA LEU A 298 15.93 -7.06 20.33
C LEU A 298 17.12 -7.99 20.65
N ARG A 299 16.96 -9.30 20.44
CA ARG A 299 18.04 -10.28 20.62
C ARG A 299 19.23 -9.98 19.71
N ALA A 300 18.98 -9.69 18.43
CA ALA A 300 20.04 -9.35 17.48
C ALA A 300 20.83 -8.09 17.88
N LYS A 301 20.21 -7.15 18.59
CA LYS A 301 20.87 -5.94 19.11
C LYS A 301 21.59 -6.14 20.44
N LEU A 302 21.20 -7.15 21.22
CA LEU A 302 21.77 -7.43 22.54
C LEU A 302 22.92 -8.44 22.54
N GLY A 303 23.13 -9.18 21.42
CA GLY A 303 24.18 -10.20 21.28
C GLY A 303 23.65 -11.59 21.50
#